data_AF-A0A8C9NM64-F1
#
_entry.id   AF-A0A8C9NM64-F1
#
_cell.length_a   1.000
_cell.length_b   1.000
_cell.length_c   1.000
_cell.angle_alpha   90.00
_cell.angle_beta   90.00
_cell.angle_gamma   90.00
#
_symmetry.space_group_name_H-M   'P 1'
#
loop_
_entity.id
_entity.type
_entity.pdbx_description
1 polymer ?
#
loop_
_entity_poly.entity_id
_entity_poly.type
_entity_poly.pdbx_seq_one_letter_code
_entity_poly.pdbx_strand_id
1 'polypeptide(L)'
;MSSVFEKYDGKNPESTVVDYLQEQLHCCGVKNYGDWTTTQWFNSTGNNSVPQSCCQQEAKNCTGHLDQPQELNTRGCAQELESGLQSVISYAMLVILGFAIVKFFAMLSICVLTCKKEESGYQPLYTAAFA
;
A
#
# COMPACT_ATOMS: atom_id res chain seq x y z
N MET A 1 -10.51 -12.66 2.05
CA MET A 1 -11.04 -11.84 0.95
C MET A 1 -12.29 -12.45 0.34
N SER A 2 -12.34 -13.75 0.06
CA SER A 2 -13.44 -14.42 -0.66
C SER A 2 -14.85 -14.22 -0.07
N SER A 3 -14.99 -14.19 1.26
CA SER A 3 -16.29 -14.07 1.93
C SER A 3 -17.00 -12.74 1.70
N VAL A 4 -16.26 -11.66 1.45
CA VAL A 4 -16.83 -10.32 1.21
C VAL A 4 -17.35 -10.21 -0.22
N PHE A 5 -16.64 -10.81 -1.18
CA PHE A 5 -17.08 -10.92 -2.57
C PHE A 5 -18.30 -11.84 -2.73
N GLU A 6 -18.40 -12.90 -1.92
CA GLU A 6 -19.54 -13.83 -1.94
C GLU A 6 -20.85 -13.18 -1.48
N LYS A 7 -20.77 -12.27 -0.49
CA LYS A 7 -21.90 -11.52 0.07
C LYS A 7 -22.21 -10.21 -0.66
N TYR A 8 -21.49 -9.92 -1.73
CA TYR A 8 -21.65 -8.68 -2.47
C TYR A 8 -23.06 -8.57 -3.06
N ASP A 9 -23.73 -7.46 -2.76
CA ASP A 9 -25.09 -7.15 -3.22
C ASP A 9 -25.24 -5.72 -3.78
N GLY A 10 -24.15 -4.94 -3.81
CA GLY A 10 -24.12 -3.55 -4.26
C GLY A 10 -24.86 -2.55 -3.36
N LYS A 11 -25.36 -2.96 -2.18
CA LYS A 11 -26.16 -2.10 -1.27
C LYS A 11 -25.57 -1.99 0.12
N ASN A 12 -24.92 -3.03 0.60
CA ASN A 12 -24.35 -3.09 1.94
C ASN A 12 -23.02 -2.34 2.04
N PRO A 13 -22.63 -1.89 3.24
CA PRO A 13 -21.32 -1.26 3.45
C PRO A 13 -20.16 -2.19 3.10
N GLU A 14 -20.32 -3.51 3.26
CA GLU A 14 -19.33 -4.50 2.81
C GLU A 14 -19.14 -4.45 1.28
N SER A 15 -20.20 -4.22 0.52
CA SER A 15 -20.16 -4.06 -0.94
C SER A 15 -19.40 -2.77 -1.32
N THR A 16 -19.60 -1.67 -0.58
CA THR A 16 -18.84 -0.43 -0.78
C THR A 16 -17.34 -0.61 -0.57
N VAL A 17 -16.93 -1.45 0.40
CA VAL A 17 -15.51 -1.77 0.60
C VAL A 17 -14.94 -2.51 -0.60
N VAL A 18 -15.71 -3.45 -1.17
CA VAL A 18 -15.31 -4.17 -2.40
C VAL A 18 -15.15 -3.19 -3.55
N ASP A 19 -16.13 -2.31 -3.78
CA ASP A 19 -16.07 -1.31 -4.85
C ASP A 19 -14.87 -0.38 -4.69
N TYR A 20 -14.62 0.11 -3.47
CA TYR A 20 -13.46 0.94 -3.16
C TYR A 20 -12.14 0.22 -3.45
N LEU A 21 -12.01 -1.05 -3.05
CA LEU A 21 -10.79 -1.82 -3.33
C LEU A 21 -10.58 -2.00 -4.84
N GLN A 22 -11.65 -2.28 -5.58
CA GLN A 22 -11.59 -2.50 -7.03
C GLN A 22 -11.19 -1.24 -7.79
N GLU A 23 -11.74 -0.08 -7.40
CA GLU A 23 -11.39 1.22 -7.99
C GLU A 23 -9.97 1.67 -7.65
N GLN A 24 -9.54 1.50 -6.39
CA GLN A 24 -8.24 2.00 -5.92
C GLN A 24 -7.06 1.12 -6.35
N LEU A 25 -7.27 -0.20 -6.40
CA LEU A 25 -6.23 -1.15 -6.79
C LEU A 25 -6.33 -1.54 -8.28
N HIS A 26 -7.27 -0.97 -9.02
CA HIS A 26 -7.53 -1.29 -10.43
C HIS A 26 -7.63 -2.81 -10.67
N CYS A 27 -8.45 -3.47 -9.87
CA CYS A 27 -8.60 -4.93 -9.84
C CYS A 27 -10.06 -5.36 -9.95
N CYS A 28 -10.31 -6.62 -10.30
CA CYS A 28 -11.64 -7.20 -10.34
C CYS A 28 -11.62 -8.63 -9.81
N GLY A 29 -12.51 -8.91 -8.84
CA GLY A 29 -12.55 -10.21 -8.18
C GLY A 29 -11.36 -10.47 -7.27
N VAL A 30 -11.28 -11.68 -6.71
CA VAL A 30 -10.24 -12.04 -5.73
C VAL A 30 -8.92 -12.35 -6.45
N LYS A 31 -8.97 -13.26 -7.41
CA LYS A 31 -7.88 -13.71 -8.29
C LYS A 31 -8.02 -13.16 -9.70
N ASN A 32 -9.25 -13.04 -10.20
CA ASN A 32 -9.55 -12.45 -11.50
C ASN A 32 -11.04 -12.10 -11.61
N TYR A 33 -11.40 -11.39 -12.68
CA TYR A 33 -12.77 -10.97 -12.96
C TYR A 33 -13.77 -12.14 -13.11
N GLY A 34 -13.29 -13.34 -13.45
CA GLY A 34 -14.11 -14.55 -13.55
C GLY A 34 -14.61 -15.07 -12.20
N ASP A 35 -14.01 -14.67 -11.08
CA ASP A 35 -14.50 -15.09 -9.75
C ASP A 35 -15.96 -14.68 -9.52
N TRP A 36 -16.38 -13.57 -10.14
CA TRP A 36 -17.76 -13.08 -10.10
C TRP A 36 -18.76 -14.12 -10.58
N THR A 37 -18.42 -15.00 -11.54
CA THR A 37 -19.36 -16.01 -12.07
C THR A 37 -19.85 -17.00 -11.02
N THR A 38 -19.15 -17.10 -9.89
CA THR A 38 -19.50 -18.00 -8.78
C THR A 38 -20.26 -17.30 -7.65
N THR A 39 -20.42 -15.98 -7.71
CA THR A 39 -21.06 -15.17 -6.67
C THR A 39 -22.58 -15.10 -6.83
N GLN A 40 -23.29 -14.78 -5.74
CA GLN A 40 -24.74 -14.54 -5.80
C GLN A 40 -25.10 -13.34 -6.66
N TRP A 41 -24.23 -12.33 -6.74
CA TRP A 41 -24.38 -11.17 -7.62
C TRP A 41 -24.62 -11.59 -9.06
N PHE A 42 -23.78 -12.49 -9.58
CA PHE A 42 -23.87 -12.95 -10.96
C PHE A 42 -25.19 -13.67 -11.26
N ASN A 43 -25.64 -14.51 -10.32
CA ASN A 43 -26.92 -15.21 -10.41
C ASN A 43 -28.12 -14.25 -10.29
N SER A 44 -28.01 -13.20 -9.49
CA SER A 44 -29.11 -12.27 -9.20
C SER A 44 -29.31 -11.23 -10.30
N THR A 45 -28.22 -10.76 -10.92
CA THR A 45 -28.27 -9.73 -11.96
C THR A 45 -28.65 -10.32 -13.32
N GLY A 46 -28.38 -11.61 -13.56
CA GLY A 46 -28.81 -12.35 -14.76
C GLY A 46 -28.21 -11.88 -16.10
N ASN A 47 -27.40 -10.82 -16.10
CA ASN A 47 -26.85 -10.17 -17.29
C ASN A 47 -25.38 -10.50 -17.55
N ASN A 48 -24.81 -11.54 -16.93
CA ASN A 48 -23.38 -11.85 -17.05
C ASN A 48 -22.44 -10.65 -16.77
N SER A 49 -22.80 -9.80 -15.81
CA SER A 49 -22.10 -8.56 -15.52
C SER A 49 -21.38 -8.58 -14.17
N VAL A 50 -20.19 -8.00 -14.13
CA VAL A 50 -19.46 -7.66 -12.90
C VAL A 50 -19.89 -6.27 -12.39
N PRO A 51 -19.58 -5.91 -11.14
CA PRO A 51 -19.80 -4.55 -10.65
C PRO A 51 -19.11 -3.48 -11.49
N GLN A 52 -19.67 -2.28 -11.51
CA GLN A 52 -19.12 -1.14 -12.27
C GLN A 52 -17.73 -0.71 -11.76
N SER A 53 -17.43 -0.96 -10.49
CA SER A 53 -16.11 -0.74 -9.88
C SER A 53 -14.99 -1.59 -10.51
N CYS A 54 -15.33 -2.67 -11.25
CA CYS A 54 -14.38 -3.45 -12.04
C CYS A 54 -13.96 -2.78 -13.35
N CYS A 55 -14.61 -1.69 -13.76
CA CYS A 55 -14.31 -1.03 -15.01
C CYS A 55 -12.95 -0.31 -14.96
N GLN A 56 -12.25 -0.30 -16.09
CA GLN A 56 -11.05 0.52 -16.25
C GLN A 56 -11.44 2.00 -16.30
N GLN A 57 -10.62 2.87 -15.72
CA GLN A 57 -10.89 4.31 -15.69
C GLN A 57 -10.95 4.94 -17.09
N GLU A 58 -10.28 4.35 -18.06
CA GLU A 58 -10.20 4.83 -19.45
C GLU A 58 -11.41 4.39 -20.29
N ALA A 59 -12.20 3.43 -19.80
CA ALA A 59 -13.37 2.91 -20.50
C ALA A 59 -14.55 3.89 -20.39
N LYS A 60 -14.92 4.51 -21.52
CA LYS A 60 -15.96 5.57 -21.54
C LYS A 60 -17.38 5.05 -21.28
N ASN A 61 -17.67 3.81 -21.70
CA ASN A 61 -19.01 3.21 -21.63
C ASN A 61 -18.93 1.77 -21.11
N CYS A 62 -18.19 1.56 -20.03
CA CYS A 62 -18.09 0.24 -19.44
C CYS A 62 -19.45 -0.20 -18.89
N THR A 63 -19.95 -1.33 -19.38
CA THR A 63 -21.22 -1.91 -18.93
C THR A 63 -21.02 -2.96 -17.84
N GLY A 64 -19.78 -3.36 -17.58
CA GLY A 64 -19.48 -4.46 -16.67
C GLY A 64 -19.72 -5.84 -17.30
N HIS A 65 -20.06 -5.95 -18.58
CA HIS A 65 -20.30 -7.24 -19.22
C HIS A 65 -19.01 -8.05 -19.39
N LEU A 66 -19.06 -9.34 -19.06
CA LEU A 66 -17.95 -10.27 -19.26
C LEU A 66 -17.55 -10.45 -20.73
N ASP A 67 -18.44 -10.12 -21.68
CA ASP A 67 -18.18 -10.19 -23.12
C ASP A 67 -17.21 -9.09 -23.60
N GLN A 68 -16.95 -8.08 -22.77
CA GLN A 68 -16.04 -6.96 -23.05
C GLN A 68 -14.89 -6.91 -22.03
N PRO A 69 -14.03 -7.96 -21.96
CA PRO A 69 -12.97 -8.03 -20.95
C PRO A 69 -11.90 -6.94 -21.13
N GLN A 70 -11.84 -6.29 -22.30
CA GLN A 70 -10.91 -5.19 -22.57
C GLN A 70 -11.22 -3.93 -21.76
N GLU A 71 -12.47 -3.75 -21.34
CA GLU A 71 -12.92 -2.60 -20.55
C GLU A 71 -12.85 -2.86 -19.04
N LEU A 72 -12.49 -4.09 -18.64
CA LEU A 72 -12.47 -4.55 -17.26
C LEU A 72 -11.04 -4.66 -16.73
N ASN A 73 -10.88 -4.43 -15.43
CA ASN A 73 -9.66 -4.76 -14.72
C ASN A 73 -9.53 -6.29 -14.65
N THR A 74 -8.55 -6.87 -15.35
CA THR A 74 -8.44 -8.34 -15.45
C THR A 74 -7.76 -8.97 -14.24
N ARG A 75 -7.00 -8.18 -13.48
CA ARG A 75 -6.19 -8.63 -12.34
C ARG A 75 -7.03 -8.80 -11.07
N GLY A 76 -6.67 -9.76 -10.24
CA GLY A 76 -7.32 -9.99 -8.95
C GLY A 76 -6.84 -9.06 -7.85
N CYS A 77 -7.75 -8.66 -6.97
CA CYS A 77 -7.46 -7.74 -5.88
C CYS A 77 -6.53 -8.32 -4.81
N ALA A 78 -6.47 -9.65 -4.64
CA ALA A 78 -5.56 -10.27 -3.69
C ALA A 78 -4.09 -10.04 -4.06
N GLN A 79 -3.76 -10.23 -5.34
CA GLN A 79 -2.40 -10.07 -5.84
C GLN A 79 -1.94 -8.61 -5.83
N GLU A 80 -2.80 -7.68 -6.28
CA GLU A 80 -2.47 -6.26 -6.28
C GLU A 80 -2.30 -5.70 -4.87
N LEU A 81 -3.14 -6.14 -3.92
CA LEU A 81 -2.99 -5.77 -2.52
C LEU A 81 -1.69 -6.29 -1.92
N GLU A 82 -1.35 -7.56 -2.16
CA GLU A 82 -0.10 -8.17 -1.66
C GLU A 82 1.12 -7.43 -2.24
N SER A 83 1.13 -7.18 -3.55
CA SER A 83 2.22 -6.46 -4.22
C SER A 83 2.36 -5.01 -3.72
N GLY A 84 1.23 -4.31 -3.52
CA GLY A 84 1.20 -2.97 -2.95
C GLY A 84 1.76 -2.94 -1.53
N LEU A 85 1.30 -3.85 -0.66
CA LEU A 85 1.80 -3.97 0.72
C LEU A 85 3.29 -4.29 0.76
N GLN A 86 3.75 -5.25 -0.06
CA GLN A 86 5.16 -5.61 -0.13
C GLN A 86 6.03 -4.42 -0.54
N SER A 87 5.57 -3.62 -1.49
CA SER A 87 6.28 -2.42 -1.94
C SER A 87 6.40 -1.37 -0.84
N VAL A 88 5.31 -1.11 -0.11
CA VAL A 88 5.31 -0.15 1.01
C VAL A 88 6.21 -0.62 2.15
N ILE A 89 6.13 -1.90 2.51
CA ILE A 89 6.97 -2.48 3.58
C ILE A 89 8.45 -2.45 3.18
N SER A 90 8.77 -2.80 1.93
CA SER A 90 10.14 -2.76 1.42
C SER A 90 10.71 -1.33 1.50
N TYR A 91 9.95 -0.34 1.06
CA TYR A 91 10.35 1.06 1.17
C TYR A 91 10.55 1.51 2.61
N ALA A 92 9.62 1.16 3.51
CA ALA A 92 9.73 1.49 4.94
C ALA A 92 10.99 0.87 5.57
N MET A 93 11.30 -0.39 5.24
CA MET A 93 12.52 -1.06 5.70
C MET A 93 13.80 -0.34 5.25
N LEU A 94 13.85 0.13 4.00
CA LEU A 94 15.00 0.88 3.50
C LEU A 94 15.18 2.22 4.25
N VAL A 95 14.09 2.93 4.50
CA VAL A 95 14.10 4.19 5.26
C VAL A 95 14.60 3.95 6.69
N ILE A 96 14.05 2.95 7.38
CA ILE A 96 14.44 2.59 8.75
C ILE A 96 15.93 2.21 8.80
N LEU A 97 16.40 1.39 7.86
CA LEU A 97 17.80 1.00 7.78
C LEU A 97 18.73 2.20 7.55
N GLY A 98 18.33 3.13 6.66
CA GLY A 98 19.07 4.37 6.43
C GLY A 98 19.21 5.21 7.71
N PHE A 99 18.13 5.39 8.46
CA PHE A 99 18.18 6.08 9.75
C PHE A 99 19.07 5.36 10.76
N ALA A 100 19.01 4.02 10.84
CA ALA A 100 19.85 3.24 11.75
C ALA A 100 21.34 3.43 11.45
N ILE A 101 21.75 3.43 10.18
CA ILE A 101 23.13 3.64 9.75
C ILE A 101 23.63 5.05 10.15
N VAL A 102 22.84 6.08 9.87
CA VAL A 102 23.19 7.47 10.24
C VAL A 102 23.35 7.61 11.75
N LYS A 103 22.43 7.02 12.54
CA LYS A 103 22.51 7.03 14.00
C LYS A 103 23.75 6.30 14.51
N PHE A 104 24.11 5.18 13.92
CA PHE A 104 25.30 4.43 14.28
C PHE A 104 26.58 5.28 14.10
N PHE A 105 26.76 5.91 12.94
CA PHE A 105 27.92 6.78 12.70
C PHE A 105 27.93 8.03 13.58
N ALA A 106 26.76 8.62 13.87
CA ALA A 106 26.65 9.75 14.79
C ALA A 106 27.11 9.37 16.21
N MET A 107 26.67 8.21 16.72
CA MET A 107 27.10 7.71 18.03
C MET A 107 28.61 7.47 18.08
N LEU A 108 29.17 6.80 17.06
CA LEU A 108 30.63 6.58 16.97
C LEU A 108 31.42 7.89 16.97
N SER A 109 30.96 8.89 16.21
CA SER A 109 31.60 10.20 16.13
C SER A 109 31.60 10.91 17.49
N ILE A 110 30.48 10.88 18.23
CA ILE A 110 30.36 11.46 19.58
C ILE A 110 31.30 10.74 20.56
N CYS A 111 31.37 9.40 20.51
CA CYS A 111 32.28 8.63 21.34
C CYS A 111 33.74 9.03 21.09
N VAL A 112 34.17 9.10 19.83
CA VAL A 112 35.55 9.47 19.48
C VAL A 112 35.89 10.90 19.94
N LEU A 113 34.98 11.85 19.71
CA LEU A 113 35.17 13.24 20.15
C LEU A 113 35.27 13.35 21.68
N THR A 114 34.41 12.63 22.40
CA THR A 114 34.42 12.64 23.88
C THR A 114 35.69 11.98 24.42
N CYS A 115 36.10 10.83 23.89
CA CYS A 115 37.32 10.15 24.32
C CYS A 115 38.58 10.98 24.03
N LYS A 116 38.69 11.61 22.84
CA LYS A 116 39.84 12.49 22.52
C LYS A 116 39.91 13.74 23.41
N LYS A 117 38.76 14.24 23.83
CA LYS A 117 38.64 15.42 24.68
C LYS A 117 39.12 15.17 26.11
N GLU A 118 39.06 13.93 26.58
CA GLU A 118 39.57 13.56 27.91
C GLU A 118 41.11 13.47 27.93
N GLU A 119 41.74 13.00 26.84
CA GLU A 119 43.21 13.04 26.70
C GLU A 119 43.76 14.46 26.49
N SER A 120 42.99 15.34 25.83
CA SER A 120 43.35 16.75 25.63
C SER A 120 42.66 17.61 26.68
N GLY A 121 43.20 17.58 27.91
CA GLY A 121 42.64 18.28 29.07
C GLY A 121 42.13 19.68 28.73
N TYR A 122 40.88 19.98 29.11
CA TYR A 122 40.32 21.32 28.97
C TYR A 122 41.29 22.34 29.58
N GLN A 123 41.90 23.21 28.76
CA GLN A 123 42.36 24.50 29.26
C GLN A 123 41.10 25.30 29.60
N PRO A 124 40.84 25.62 30.88
CA PRO A 124 39.79 26.57 31.19
C PRO A 124 40.15 27.89 30.49
N LEU A 125 39.18 28.46 29.76
CA LEU A 125 39.29 29.83 29.26
C LEU A 125 39.31 30.74 30.50
N TYR A 126 40.51 31.06 30.97
CA TYR A 126 40.71 32.13 31.93
C TYR A 126 40.23 33.43 31.26
N THR A 127 39.03 33.87 31.63
CA THR A 127 38.58 35.23 31.38
C THR A 127 39.64 36.17 31.96
N ALA A 128 40.36 36.87 31.09
CA ALA A 128 41.36 37.84 31.47
C ALA A 128 40.76 38.81 32.49
N ALA A 129 41.39 38.88 33.65
CA ALA A 129 41.22 39.98 34.58
C ALA A 129 41.63 41.26 33.84
N PHE A 130 40.67 42.11 33.50
CA PHE A 130 40.94 43.49 33.16
C PHE A 130 41.20 44.24 34.47
N ALA A 131 42.48 44.48 34.75
CA ALA A 131 42.95 45.51 35.68
C ALA A 131 42.96 46.87 34.98
#